data_AF-A0A358N9J6-F1
#
_entry.id   AF-A0A358N9J6-F1
#
_cell.length_a   1.000
_cell.length_b   1.000
_cell.length_c   1.000
_cell.angle_alpha   90.00
_cell.angle_beta   90.00
_cell.angle_gamma   90.00
#
_symmetry.space_group_name_H-M   'P 1'
#
loop_
_entity.id
_entity.type
_entity.pdbx_description
1 polymer ?
#
loop_
_entity_poly.entity_id
_entity_poly.type
_entity_poly.pdbx_seq_one_letter_code
_entity_poly.pdbx_strand_id
1 'polypeptide(L)'
;MSLPASYLEYDKRRKGMDHDLYPWSNMFERQPVSWANNKKVATWIVIDLEWFPITPNDKPFRAPGHMQTAYPDYRHYTSRDYGSRIGVYRLLDALKKVNAKASVAMNSAIAERYPELAQDIVNDGHEIIAHSTDMNAAVATGVDLEVEKKYISESISKLEAITGQKPAGWLSIARSQSFNTPSLLAEAGLKYMCDWVNDELPYEMETPSGSIHNIPLNHELSDRQIINVQQHSVDSYVEQIQDAWNWLHQEAD
;
A
#
# COMPACT_ATOMS: atom_id res chain seq x y z
N MET A 1 -37.83 23.29 -1.42
CA MET A 1 -36.93 24.41 -1.06
C MET A 1 -35.83 24.46 -2.10
N SER A 2 -35.62 25.60 -2.75
CA SER A 2 -34.46 25.79 -3.63
C SER A 2 -33.18 25.87 -2.79
N LEU A 3 -32.07 25.33 -3.31
CA LEU A 3 -30.77 25.44 -2.66
C LEU A 3 -30.33 26.92 -2.60
N PRO A 4 -29.59 27.33 -1.56
CA PRO A 4 -29.06 28.69 -1.45
C PRO A 4 -28.03 28.95 -2.57
N ALA A 5 -27.85 30.21 -2.96
CA ALA A 5 -26.88 30.60 -4.00
C ALA A 5 -25.44 30.15 -3.67
N SER A 6 -25.10 30.11 -2.38
CA SER A 6 -23.81 29.65 -1.86
C SER A 6 -23.58 28.14 -1.99
N TYR A 7 -24.59 27.35 -2.39
CA TYR A 7 -24.43 25.90 -2.62
C TYR A 7 -23.33 25.58 -3.65
N LEU A 8 -23.06 26.54 -4.53
CA LEU A 8 -22.07 26.42 -5.60
C LEU A 8 -20.70 27.02 -5.24
N GLU A 9 -20.56 27.63 -4.06
CA GLU A 9 -19.32 28.22 -3.57
C GLU A 9 -18.43 27.13 -2.96
N TYR A 10 -17.36 26.79 -3.67
CA TYR A 10 -16.33 25.86 -3.21
C TYR A 10 -14.99 26.33 -3.76
N ASP A 11 -14.02 26.57 -2.88
CA ASP A 11 -12.75 27.24 -3.24
C ASP A 11 -11.94 26.49 -4.30
N LYS A 12 -12.09 25.16 -4.37
CA LYS A 12 -11.41 24.32 -5.37
C LYS A 12 -12.27 24.02 -6.58
N ARG A 13 -13.48 24.59 -6.70
CA ARG A 13 -14.34 24.37 -7.87
C ARG A 13 -13.70 24.93 -9.12
N ARG A 14 -13.07 24.05 -9.90
CA ARG A 14 -12.41 24.37 -11.18
C ARG A 14 -12.47 23.15 -12.11
N LYS A 15 -12.10 23.34 -13.37
CA LYS A 15 -11.88 22.20 -14.28
C LYS A 15 -10.65 21.43 -13.80
N GLY A 16 -10.77 20.12 -13.65
CA GLY A 16 -9.66 19.26 -13.23
C GLY A 16 -9.84 18.78 -11.78
N MET A 17 -8.73 18.68 -11.06
CA MET A 17 -8.67 18.08 -9.73
C MET A 17 -8.76 19.13 -8.60
N ASP A 18 -9.22 18.70 -7.43
CA ASP A 18 -9.26 19.52 -6.20
C ASP A 18 -7.88 19.63 -5.50
N HIS A 19 -6.84 19.05 -6.09
CA HIS A 19 -5.44 19.15 -5.70
C HIS A 19 -4.58 19.51 -6.93
N ASP A 20 -3.29 19.80 -6.69
CA ASP A 20 -2.34 20.18 -7.74
C ASP A 20 -1.28 19.08 -8.03
N LEU A 21 -1.40 17.89 -7.41
CA LEU A 21 -0.43 16.78 -7.54
C LEU A 21 -0.31 16.21 -8.95
N TYR A 22 -1.42 16.13 -9.70
CA TYR A 22 -1.44 15.64 -11.08
C TYR A 22 -2.68 16.21 -11.80
N PRO A 23 -2.63 16.36 -13.13
CA PRO A 23 -3.77 16.84 -13.92
C PRO A 23 -4.77 15.71 -14.18
N TRP A 24 -6.02 16.08 -14.50
CA TRP A 24 -6.96 15.13 -15.07
C TRP A 24 -6.40 14.55 -16.39
N SER A 25 -6.58 13.25 -16.60
CA SER A 25 -6.05 12.54 -17.77
C SER A 25 -7.09 11.58 -18.35
N ASN A 26 -7.38 11.74 -19.64
CA ASN A 26 -8.29 10.89 -20.41
C ASN A 26 -7.58 9.60 -20.87
N MET A 27 -8.09 8.42 -20.50
CA MET A 27 -7.47 7.15 -20.89
C MET A 27 -7.27 7.00 -22.40
N PHE A 28 -8.21 7.50 -23.21
CA PHE A 28 -8.18 7.36 -24.67
C PHE A 28 -7.13 8.25 -25.36
N GLU A 29 -6.57 9.22 -24.63
CA GLU A 29 -5.55 10.16 -25.15
C GLU A 29 -4.15 9.84 -24.61
N ARG A 30 -4.03 8.87 -23.68
CA ARG A 30 -2.75 8.49 -23.08
C ARG A 30 -1.90 7.72 -24.08
N GLN A 31 -0.58 7.91 -23.98
CA GLN A 31 0.35 7.09 -24.74
C GLN A 31 0.33 5.65 -24.19
N PRO A 32 0.30 4.63 -25.07
CA PRO A 32 0.37 3.24 -24.63
C PRO A 32 1.65 2.95 -23.84
N VAL A 33 1.53 2.18 -22.77
CA VAL A 33 2.68 1.68 -22.01
C VAL A 33 3.16 0.37 -22.63
N SER A 34 4.47 0.25 -22.85
CA SER A 34 5.08 -1.00 -23.32
C SER A 34 5.85 -1.66 -22.18
N TRP A 35 5.44 -2.88 -21.83
CA TRP A 35 6.14 -3.67 -20.83
C TRP A 35 7.31 -4.45 -21.45
N ALA A 36 8.27 -4.83 -20.61
CA ALA A 36 9.39 -5.65 -21.04
C ALA A 36 8.91 -6.92 -21.77
N ASN A 37 9.66 -7.34 -22.80
CA ASN A 37 9.34 -8.51 -23.62
C ASN A 37 7.96 -8.44 -24.31
N ASN A 38 7.47 -7.24 -24.64
CA ASN A 38 6.17 -7.00 -25.30
C ASN A 38 4.99 -7.65 -24.54
N LYS A 39 5.09 -7.73 -23.21
CA LYS A 39 3.96 -8.15 -22.38
C LYS A 39 2.88 -7.08 -22.45
N LYS A 40 1.62 -7.51 -22.38
CA LYS A 40 0.44 -6.64 -22.41
C LYS A 40 0.01 -6.18 -21.02
N VAL A 41 0.10 -7.08 -20.06
CA VAL A 41 -0.28 -6.85 -18.66
C VAL A 41 0.90 -7.17 -17.76
N ALA A 42 1.20 -6.27 -16.83
CA ALA A 42 2.11 -6.50 -15.72
C ALA A 42 1.28 -6.77 -14.45
N THR A 43 1.43 -7.96 -13.88
CA THR A 43 0.78 -8.30 -12.61
C THR A 43 1.75 -8.05 -11.46
N TRP A 44 1.36 -7.16 -10.55
CA TRP A 44 2.14 -6.80 -9.38
C TRP A 44 1.49 -7.36 -8.12
N ILE A 45 2.23 -8.20 -7.39
CA ILE A 45 1.77 -8.84 -6.16
C ILE A 45 2.37 -8.08 -4.98
N VAL A 46 1.51 -7.59 -4.09
CA VAL A 46 1.92 -6.98 -2.82
C VAL A 46 1.45 -7.85 -1.67
N ILE A 47 2.36 -8.16 -0.74
CA ILE A 47 2.07 -8.88 0.50
C ILE A 47 2.23 -7.90 1.66
N ASP A 48 1.17 -7.67 2.41
CA ASP A 48 1.23 -6.87 3.64
C ASP A 48 1.79 -7.73 4.78
N LEU A 49 2.92 -7.31 5.34
CA LEU A 49 3.59 -7.96 6.46
C LEU A 49 3.63 -6.99 7.66
N GLU A 50 2.56 -7.09 8.44
CA GLU A 50 2.19 -6.10 9.44
C GLU A 50 2.41 -6.62 10.86
N TRP A 51 2.90 -5.75 11.74
CA TRP A 51 2.97 -5.98 13.18
C TRP A 51 1.95 -5.14 13.92
N PHE A 52 0.99 -5.81 14.56
CA PHE A 52 -0.03 -5.19 15.39
C PHE A 52 0.36 -5.24 16.86
N PRO A 53 0.60 -4.09 17.51
CA PRO A 53 0.69 -4.02 18.97
C PRO A 53 -0.54 -4.65 19.64
N ILE A 54 -0.34 -5.43 20.70
CA ILE A 54 -1.45 -6.06 21.43
C ILE A 54 -2.41 -5.02 21.99
N THR A 55 -1.89 -3.85 22.37
CA THR A 55 -2.68 -2.68 22.77
C THR A 55 -2.59 -1.65 21.64
N PRO A 56 -3.70 -1.36 20.93
CA PRO A 56 -3.70 -0.39 19.85
C PRO A 56 -3.58 1.04 20.36
N ASN A 57 -3.20 1.93 19.46
CA ASN A 57 -3.41 3.35 19.58
C ASN A 57 -4.62 3.74 18.72
N ASP A 58 -5.51 4.58 19.27
CA ASP A 58 -6.69 5.07 18.57
C ASP A 58 -6.44 6.40 17.84
N LYS A 59 -5.21 6.91 17.88
CA LYS A 59 -4.79 8.15 17.20
C LYS A 59 -3.80 7.85 16.08
N PRO A 60 -3.94 8.49 14.90
CA PRO A 60 -5.05 9.36 14.49
C PRO A 60 -6.38 8.59 14.33
N PHE A 61 -6.31 7.29 14.07
CA PHE A 61 -7.40 6.34 14.11
C PHE A 61 -6.83 4.95 14.40
N ARG A 62 -7.68 4.02 14.85
CA ARG A 62 -7.28 2.62 15.00
C ARG A 62 -7.16 1.97 13.62
N ALA A 63 -5.96 1.50 13.26
CA ALA A 63 -5.76 0.82 11.99
C ALA A 63 -6.71 -0.39 11.80
N PRO A 64 -7.24 -0.60 10.58
CA PRO A 64 -8.02 -1.80 10.29
C PRO A 64 -7.22 -3.07 10.58
N GLY A 65 -7.85 -4.07 11.18
CA GLY A 65 -7.20 -5.36 11.48
C GLY A 65 -6.67 -5.51 12.90
N HIS A 66 -6.71 -4.46 13.73
CA HIS A 66 -6.45 -4.54 15.17
C HIS A 66 -7.41 -5.47 15.91
N MET A 67 -7.02 -5.79 17.15
CA MET A 67 -7.76 -6.64 18.08
C MET A 67 -9.18 -6.11 18.34
N GLN A 68 -10.14 -7.03 18.48
CA GLN A 68 -11.56 -6.71 18.51
C GLN A 68 -12.21 -6.86 19.90
N THR A 69 -11.59 -7.63 20.80
CA THR A 69 -12.11 -7.92 22.14
C THR A 69 -11.30 -7.24 23.24
N ALA A 70 -11.68 -7.47 24.50
CA ALA A 70 -11.00 -6.87 25.64
C ALA A 70 -9.53 -7.32 25.73
N TYR A 71 -8.68 -6.40 26.14
CA TYR A 71 -7.23 -6.62 26.20
C TYR A 71 -6.80 -7.36 27.48
N PRO A 72 -5.81 -8.26 27.41
CA PRO A 72 -5.14 -8.71 26.18
C PRO A 72 -6.00 -9.66 25.34
N ASP A 73 -6.19 -9.33 24.06
CA ASP A 73 -6.93 -10.14 23.09
C ASP A 73 -6.01 -11.16 22.42
N TYR A 74 -5.66 -12.22 23.16
CA TYR A 74 -4.74 -13.24 22.64
C TYR A 74 -5.29 -13.98 21.43
N ARG A 75 -6.61 -14.13 21.30
CA ARG A 75 -7.23 -14.82 20.18
C ARG A 75 -6.90 -14.13 18.86
N HIS A 76 -7.17 -12.83 18.75
CA HIS A 76 -6.86 -12.09 17.52
C HIS A 76 -5.34 -11.87 17.36
N TYR A 77 -4.61 -11.71 18.46
CA TYR A 77 -3.16 -11.49 18.42
C TYR A 77 -2.43 -12.68 17.80
N THR A 78 -2.73 -13.89 18.29
CA THR A 78 -2.13 -15.13 17.76
C THR A 78 -2.56 -15.44 16.33
N SER A 79 -3.73 -14.96 15.87
CA SER A 79 -4.11 -15.06 14.46
C SER A 79 -3.21 -14.23 13.55
N ARG A 80 -2.69 -13.09 14.02
CA ARG A 80 -1.71 -12.28 13.27
C ARG A 80 -0.32 -12.88 13.36
N ASP A 81 0.05 -13.39 14.53
CA ASP A 81 1.32 -14.10 14.75
C ASP A 81 1.48 -15.31 13.82
N TYR A 82 0.39 -16.01 13.49
CA TYR A 82 0.38 -17.06 12.47
C TYR A 82 0.92 -16.57 11.11
N GLY A 83 0.62 -15.33 10.72
CA GLY A 83 1.10 -14.70 9.48
C GLY A 83 2.63 -14.66 9.43
N SER A 84 3.28 -14.10 10.46
CA SER A 84 4.74 -13.99 10.53
C SER A 84 5.46 -15.32 10.75
N ARG A 85 4.79 -16.33 11.29
CA ARG A 85 5.41 -17.63 11.61
C ARG A 85 5.24 -18.69 10.53
N ILE A 86 4.09 -18.69 9.85
CA ILE A 86 3.67 -19.79 8.97
C ILE A 86 3.10 -19.25 7.67
N GLY A 87 2.21 -18.26 7.73
CA GLY A 87 1.50 -17.73 6.56
C GLY A 87 2.44 -17.21 5.49
N VAL A 88 3.38 -16.35 5.88
CA VAL A 88 4.36 -15.72 4.97
C VAL A 88 5.18 -16.76 4.21
N TYR A 89 5.71 -17.78 4.87
CA TYR A 89 6.50 -18.83 4.19
C TYR A 89 5.68 -19.65 3.20
N ARG A 90 4.37 -19.87 3.46
CA ARG A 90 3.48 -20.53 2.49
C ARG A 90 3.24 -19.67 1.25
N LEU A 91 3.16 -18.34 1.42
CA LEU A 91 3.07 -17.40 0.29
C LEU A 91 4.38 -17.39 -0.52
N LEU A 92 5.54 -17.32 0.16
CA LEU A 92 6.86 -17.40 -0.49
C LEU A 92 7.02 -18.71 -1.28
N ASP A 93 6.64 -19.84 -0.68
CA ASP A 93 6.64 -21.15 -1.37
C ASP A 93 5.73 -21.16 -2.61
N ALA A 94 4.56 -20.53 -2.54
CA ALA A 94 3.64 -20.42 -3.68
C ALA A 94 4.23 -19.56 -4.81
N LEU A 95 4.81 -18.40 -4.48
CA LEU A 95 5.50 -17.53 -5.44
C LEU A 95 6.68 -18.23 -6.11
N LYS A 96 7.47 -18.98 -5.33
CA LYS A 96 8.61 -19.76 -5.82
C LYS A 96 8.19 -20.82 -6.84
N LYS A 97 7.07 -21.52 -6.61
CA LYS A 97 6.55 -22.55 -7.55
C LYS A 97 6.22 -21.99 -8.94
N VAL A 98 5.87 -20.71 -9.03
CA VAL A 98 5.54 -20.04 -10.29
C VAL A 98 6.65 -19.08 -10.76
N ASN A 99 7.81 -19.10 -10.09
CA ASN A 99 8.93 -18.19 -10.35
C ASN A 99 8.52 -16.70 -10.36
N ALA A 100 7.62 -16.32 -9.46
CA ALA A 100 7.18 -14.95 -9.28
C ALA A 100 7.93 -14.28 -8.12
N LYS A 101 8.04 -12.96 -8.20
CA LYS A 101 8.46 -12.09 -7.09
C LYS A 101 7.30 -11.20 -6.69
N ALA A 102 7.40 -10.67 -5.48
CA ALA A 102 6.40 -9.80 -4.88
C ALA A 102 7.12 -8.64 -4.19
N SER A 103 6.38 -7.56 -3.98
CA SER A 103 6.77 -6.50 -3.06
C SER A 103 6.11 -6.79 -1.70
N VAL A 104 6.87 -6.69 -0.61
CA VAL A 104 6.40 -6.96 0.75
C VAL A 104 6.32 -5.64 1.50
N ALA A 105 5.09 -5.21 1.81
CA ALA A 105 4.84 -4.02 2.61
C ALA A 105 5.12 -4.33 4.08
N MET A 106 6.31 -3.99 4.54
CA MET A 106 6.80 -4.43 5.83
C MET A 106 6.83 -3.27 6.83
N ASN A 107 6.17 -3.45 7.97
CA ASN A 107 6.41 -2.58 9.12
C ASN A 107 7.86 -2.79 9.61
N SER A 108 8.61 -1.72 9.93
CA SER A 108 9.98 -1.90 10.43
C SER A 108 10.07 -2.71 11.73
N ALA A 109 9.01 -2.70 12.55
CA ALA A 109 8.91 -3.55 13.74
C ALA A 109 8.92 -5.06 13.44
N ILE A 110 8.46 -5.50 12.25
CA ILE A 110 8.62 -6.90 11.83
C ILE A 110 10.11 -7.23 11.67
N ALA A 111 10.84 -6.40 10.93
CA ALA A 111 12.27 -6.61 10.69
C ALA A 111 13.07 -6.60 12.01
N GLU A 112 12.75 -5.70 12.95
CA GLU A 112 13.40 -5.64 14.26
C GLU A 112 13.14 -6.88 15.11
N ARG A 113 11.91 -7.42 15.05
CA ARG A 113 11.51 -8.58 15.86
C ARG A 113 11.95 -9.90 15.26
N TYR A 114 11.92 -9.99 13.94
CA TYR A 114 12.12 -11.21 13.17
C TYR A 114 13.12 -10.93 12.02
N PRO A 115 14.39 -10.59 12.33
CA PRO A 115 15.38 -10.24 11.31
C PRO A 115 15.65 -11.40 10.34
N GLU A 116 15.58 -12.64 10.81
CA GLU A 116 15.71 -13.84 9.96
C GLU A 116 14.60 -13.91 8.90
N LEU A 117 13.35 -13.64 9.26
CA LEU A 117 12.24 -13.59 8.32
C LEU A 117 12.44 -12.49 7.26
N ALA A 118 12.88 -11.30 7.69
CA ALA A 118 13.14 -10.21 6.77
C ALA A 118 14.28 -10.56 5.80
N GLN A 119 15.32 -11.25 6.29
CA GLN A 119 16.44 -11.69 5.48
C GLN A 119 16.06 -12.81 4.51
N ASP A 120 15.19 -13.75 4.91
CA ASP A 120 14.66 -14.80 4.03
C ASP A 120 13.92 -14.19 2.83
N ILE A 121 13.08 -13.19 3.08
CA ILE A 121 12.32 -12.47 2.05
C ILE A 121 13.28 -11.81 1.03
N VAL A 122 14.31 -11.09 1.50
CA VAL A 122 15.26 -10.42 0.61
C VAL A 122 16.18 -11.41 -0.10
N ASN A 123 16.63 -12.49 0.56
CA ASN A 123 17.45 -13.53 -0.04
C ASN A 123 16.71 -14.28 -1.16
N ASP A 124 15.40 -14.45 -1.02
CA ASP A 124 14.54 -14.99 -2.07
C ASP A 124 14.26 -13.94 -3.17
N GLY A 125 14.80 -12.73 -3.09
CA GLY A 125 14.76 -11.71 -4.15
C GLY A 125 13.43 -10.95 -4.23
N HIS A 126 12.66 -10.92 -3.15
CA HIS A 126 11.48 -10.07 -3.04
C HIS A 126 11.89 -8.63 -2.72
N GLU A 127 11.05 -7.67 -3.10
CA GLU A 127 11.26 -6.26 -2.76
C GLU A 127 10.64 -5.96 -1.38
N ILE A 128 11.30 -5.16 -0.55
CA ILE A 128 10.73 -4.56 0.64
C ILE A 128 10.24 -3.15 0.33
N ILE A 129 8.96 -2.89 0.58
CA ILE A 129 8.38 -1.55 0.57
C ILE A 129 8.09 -1.12 2.00
N ALA A 130 8.33 0.15 2.30
CA ALA A 130 8.16 0.67 3.63
C ALA A 130 6.67 0.81 3.96
N HIS A 131 6.27 0.31 5.14
CA HIS A 131 4.89 0.36 5.61
C HIS A 131 4.80 1.01 7.00
N SER A 132 5.53 2.10 7.24
CA SER A 132 5.66 2.72 8.58
C SER A 132 6.30 1.80 9.64
N THR A 133 6.36 2.24 10.89
CA THR A 133 7.07 1.51 11.96
C THR A 133 6.29 0.32 12.49
N ASP A 134 5.00 0.51 12.78
CA ASP A 134 4.04 -0.51 13.21
C ASP A 134 2.61 -0.01 12.98
N MET A 135 1.61 -0.87 13.18
CA MET A 135 0.21 -0.53 12.88
C MET A 135 -0.40 0.60 13.73
N ASN A 136 0.27 1.09 14.78
CA ASN A 136 -0.13 2.32 15.50
C ASN A 136 0.44 3.60 14.87
N ALA A 137 1.39 3.50 13.94
CA ALA A 137 2.06 4.63 13.31
C ALA A 137 1.39 5.04 11.98
N ALA A 138 0.06 5.15 12.01
CA ALA A 138 -0.73 5.60 10.87
C ALA A 138 -0.58 7.11 10.64
N VAL A 139 -0.53 7.52 9.37
CA VAL A 139 -0.44 8.92 8.95
C VAL A 139 -1.81 9.38 8.45
N ALA A 140 -2.21 10.60 8.80
CA ALA A 140 -3.48 11.18 8.40
C ALA A 140 -3.47 12.69 8.62
N THR A 141 -4.43 13.40 8.03
CA THR A 141 -4.71 14.79 8.41
C THR A 141 -4.91 14.91 9.93
N GLY A 142 -4.16 15.82 10.55
CA GLY A 142 -4.18 16.04 12.01
C GLY A 142 -3.05 15.35 12.78
N VAL A 143 -2.28 14.46 12.12
CA VAL A 143 -0.97 14.04 12.63
C VAL A 143 0.01 15.20 12.47
N ASP A 144 0.86 15.41 13.48
CA ASP A 144 1.89 16.44 13.45
C ASP A 144 2.92 16.14 12.34
N LEU A 145 3.34 17.18 11.63
CA LEU A 145 4.25 17.05 10.47
C LEU A 145 5.56 16.34 10.83
N GLU A 146 6.13 16.65 12.00
CA GLU A 146 7.40 16.06 12.43
C GLU A 146 7.22 14.60 12.87
N VAL A 147 6.04 14.25 13.39
CA VAL A 147 5.68 12.86 13.71
C VAL A 147 5.55 12.04 12.42
N GLU A 148 4.89 12.57 11.40
CA GLU A 148 4.78 11.91 10.09
C GLU A 148 6.15 11.72 9.43
N LYS A 149 7.00 12.76 9.41
CA LYS A 149 8.40 12.67 8.95
C LYS A 149 9.19 11.61 9.70
N LYS A 150 8.99 11.53 11.02
CA LYS A 150 9.66 10.55 11.88
C LYS A 150 9.22 9.12 11.52
N TYR A 151 7.92 8.85 11.38
CA TYR A 151 7.44 7.54 10.97
C TYR A 151 8.02 7.07 9.63
N ILE A 152 8.07 7.97 8.65
CA ILE A 152 8.65 7.69 7.32
C ILE A 152 10.15 7.38 7.44
N SER A 153 10.91 8.30 8.03
CA SER A 153 12.38 8.17 8.12
C SER A 153 12.82 6.98 8.97
N GLU A 154 12.21 6.75 10.14
CA GLU A 154 12.52 5.61 11.00
C GLU A 154 12.18 4.28 10.33
N SER A 155 11.05 4.20 9.62
CA SER A 155 10.69 3.00 8.85
C SER A 155 11.76 2.67 7.81
N ILE A 156 12.13 3.65 6.98
CA ILE A 156 13.12 3.47 5.90
C ILE A 156 14.47 3.07 6.49
N SER A 157 14.98 3.82 7.48
CA SER A 157 16.31 3.58 8.06
C SER A 157 16.42 2.22 8.73
N LYS A 158 15.39 1.78 9.47
CA LYS A 158 15.40 0.46 10.13
C LYS A 158 15.33 -0.68 9.13
N LEU A 159 14.46 -0.57 8.12
CA LEU A 159 14.37 -1.59 7.07
C LEU A 159 15.69 -1.69 6.30
N GLU A 160 16.30 -0.58 5.90
CA GLU A 160 17.59 -0.57 5.22
C GLU A 160 18.70 -1.19 6.09
N ALA A 161 18.77 -0.81 7.37
CA ALA A 161 19.80 -1.31 8.28
C ALA A 161 19.73 -2.83 8.50
N ILE A 162 18.52 -3.40 8.53
CA ILE A 162 18.30 -4.82 8.84
C ILE A 162 18.35 -5.68 7.59
N THR A 163 17.74 -5.21 6.50
CA THR A 163 17.56 -6.00 5.27
C THR A 163 18.66 -5.75 4.23
N GLY A 164 19.42 -4.65 4.37
CA GLY A 164 20.37 -4.18 3.37
C GLY A 164 19.72 -3.59 2.11
N GLN A 165 18.38 -3.62 2.01
CA GLN A 165 17.63 -3.04 0.90
C GLN A 165 17.05 -1.70 1.35
N LYS A 166 17.46 -0.62 0.69
CA LYS A 166 16.80 0.68 0.87
C LYS A 166 15.43 0.65 0.18
N PRO A 167 14.32 0.79 0.91
CA PRO A 167 12.99 0.80 0.29
C PRO A 167 12.87 1.91 -0.76
N ALA A 168 12.36 1.57 -1.94
CA ALA A 168 12.03 2.53 -2.98
C ALA A 168 10.53 2.90 -2.98
N GLY A 169 9.69 2.02 -2.41
CA GLY A 169 8.25 2.15 -2.34
C GLY A 169 7.74 2.42 -0.93
N TRP A 170 6.55 3.02 -0.86
CA TRP A 170 5.80 3.22 0.37
C TRP A 170 4.33 2.84 0.21
N LEU A 171 3.79 2.17 1.22
CA LEU A 171 2.35 1.95 1.39
C LEU A 171 1.98 2.47 2.78
N SER A 172 1.04 3.40 2.89
CA SER A 172 0.57 3.87 4.18
C SER A 172 -0.37 2.87 4.85
N ILE A 173 -0.36 2.84 6.18
CA ILE A 173 -1.34 2.10 6.97
C ILE A 173 -2.75 2.57 6.62
N ALA A 174 -3.62 1.61 6.28
CA ALA A 174 -4.97 1.86 5.79
C ALA A 174 -5.03 2.75 4.53
N ARG A 175 -3.91 2.92 3.81
CA ARG A 175 -3.75 3.88 2.69
C ARG A 175 -4.09 5.31 3.08
N SER A 176 -4.02 5.62 4.37
CA SER A 176 -4.34 6.95 4.87
C SER A 176 -3.18 7.90 4.61
N GLN A 177 -3.51 9.17 4.39
CA GLN A 177 -2.53 10.21 4.10
C GLN A 177 -2.95 11.53 4.74
N SER A 178 -1.98 12.37 5.05
CA SER A 178 -2.17 13.81 5.18
C SER A 178 -1.96 14.48 3.81
N PHE A 179 -2.32 15.76 3.69
CA PHE A 179 -2.00 16.54 2.48
C PHE A 179 -0.49 16.66 2.22
N ASN A 180 0.35 16.40 3.22
CA ASN A 180 1.80 16.50 3.11
C ASN A 180 2.45 15.18 2.68
N THR A 181 1.78 14.04 2.86
CA THR A 181 2.38 12.70 2.70
C THR A 181 3.13 12.56 1.37
N PRO A 182 2.57 12.87 0.18
CA PRO A 182 3.31 12.71 -1.07
C PRO A 182 4.63 13.51 -1.09
N SER A 183 4.61 14.76 -0.59
CA SER A 183 5.81 15.61 -0.52
C SER A 183 6.84 15.09 0.46
N LEU A 184 6.40 14.53 1.59
CA LEU A 184 7.29 13.95 2.59
C LEU A 184 7.96 12.67 2.09
N LEU A 185 7.23 11.85 1.33
CA LEU A 185 7.79 10.64 0.72
C LEU A 185 8.83 11.00 -0.36
N ALA A 186 8.54 12.00 -1.19
CA ALA A 186 9.52 12.55 -2.15
C ALA A 186 10.76 13.13 -1.45
N GLU A 187 10.57 13.91 -0.37
CA GLU A 187 11.66 14.45 0.46
C GLU A 187 12.54 13.33 1.06
N ALA A 188 11.94 12.20 1.44
CA ALA A 188 12.65 11.03 1.95
C ALA A 188 13.39 10.22 0.86
N GLY A 189 13.23 10.58 -0.41
CA GLY A 189 13.88 9.95 -1.55
C GLY A 189 13.22 8.65 -2.01
N LEU A 190 11.95 8.41 -1.65
CA LEU A 190 11.16 7.31 -2.20
C LEU A 190 10.80 7.60 -3.65
N LYS A 191 10.73 6.54 -4.46
CA LYS A 191 10.42 6.64 -5.89
C LYS A 191 8.94 6.50 -6.18
N TYR A 192 8.23 5.73 -5.34
CA TYR A 192 6.81 5.52 -5.53
C TYR A 192 6.04 5.34 -4.21
N MET A 193 4.75 5.60 -4.29
CA MET A 193 3.76 5.26 -3.27
C MET A 193 2.61 4.47 -3.89
N CYS A 194 1.83 3.78 -3.06
CA CYS A 194 0.81 2.82 -3.52
C CYS A 194 -0.61 3.13 -2.98
N ASP A 195 -0.79 4.33 -2.43
CA ASP A 195 -1.95 4.66 -1.62
C ASP A 195 -3.19 4.99 -2.46
N TRP A 196 -3.03 5.54 -3.67
CA TRP A 196 -4.16 6.00 -4.50
C TRP A 196 -4.55 4.92 -5.51
N VAL A 197 -5.85 4.64 -5.59
CA VAL A 197 -6.44 3.47 -6.29
C VAL A 197 -7.18 3.83 -7.57
N ASN A 198 -6.88 5.00 -8.14
CA ASN A 198 -7.70 5.69 -9.13
C ASN A 198 -7.28 5.47 -10.59
N ASP A 199 -6.38 4.53 -10.85
CA ASP A 199 -5.85 4.28 -12.20
C ASP A 199 -5.35 2.83 -12.34
N GLU A 200 -5.14 2.39 -13.58
CA GLU A 200 -4.56 1.06 -13.91
C GLU A 200 -3.09 1.16 -14.36
N LEU A 201 -2.59 2.39 -14.56
CA LEU A 201 -1.21 2.66 -14.93
C LEU A 201 -0.52 3.53 -13.87
N PRO A 202 0.80 3.34 -13.65
CA PRO A 202 1.59 4.28 -12.86
C PRO A 202 1.52 5.69 -13.45
N TYR A 203 1.47 6.68 -12.58
CA TYR A 203 1.53 8.08 -12.99
C TYR A 203 2.35 8.91 -12.00
N GLU A 204 3.00 9.94 -12.51
CA GLU A 204 3.81 10.84 -11.71
C GLU A 204 2.94 11.88 -10.99
N MET A 205 3.29 12.16 -9.74
CA MET A 205 2.78 13.27 -8.96
C MET A 205 3.88 14.29 -8.74
N GLU A 206 3.55 15.56 -8.95
CA GLU A 206 4.42 16.69 -8.66
C GLU A 206 4.14 17.22 -7.27
N THR A 207 5.18 17.30 -6.44
CA THR A 207 5.08 17.78 -5.06
C THR A 207 6.06 18.94 -4.83
N PRO A 208 5.87 19.75 -3.77
CA PRO A 208 6.85 20.78 -3.40
C PRO A 208 8.28 20.25 -3.17
N SER A 209 8.44 18.97 -2.83
CA SER A 209 9.75 18.34 -2.56
C SER A 209 10.32 17.55 -3.75
N GLY A 210 9.66 17.56 -4.91
CA GLY A 210 10.04 16.79 -6.10
C GLY A 210 8.96 15.83 -6.56
N SER A 211 9.25 15.00 -7.56
CA SER A 211 8.28 14.06 -8.11
C SER A 211 8.29 12.72 -7.38
N ILE A 212 7.11 12.09 -7.31
CA ILE A 212 6.92 10.71 -6.83
C ILE A 212 5.89 10.03 -7.70
N HIS A 213 6.09 8.75 -8.02
CA HIS A 213 5.08 8.00 -8.78
C HIS A 213 4.02 7.44 -7.83
N ASN A 214 2.75 7.53 -8.20
CA ASN A 214 1.76 6.63 -7.64
C ASN A 214 1.69 5.40 -8.54
N ILE A 215 1.95 4.23 -7.97
CA ILE A 215 1.65 2.93 -8.60
C ILE A 215 0.36 2.44 -7.96
N PRO A 216 -0.79 2.54 -8.65
CA PRO A 216 -2.06 2.19 -8.05
C PRO A 216 -2.09 0.72 -7.62
N LEU A 217 -2.18 0.49 -6.31
CA LEU A 217 -2.40 -0.84 -5.76
C LEU A 217 -3.89 -1.05 -5.59
N ASN A 218 -4.50 -1.92 -6.39
CA ASN A 218 -5.95 -2.14 -6.35
C ASN A 218 -6.44 -2.54 -4.94
N HIS A 219 -7.46 -1.85 -4.42
CA HIS A 219 -8.05 -2.15 -3.11
C HIS A 219 -9.09 -3.27 -3.18
N GLU A 220 -9.86 -3.30 -4.27
CA GLU A 220 -10.98 -4.21 -4.44
C GLU A 220 -10.51 -5.64 -4.73
N LEU A 221 -9.46 -5.78 -5.55
CA LEU A 221 -8.83 -7.06 -5.90
C LEU A 221 -7.83 -7.52 -4.82
N SER A 222 -8.27 -7.54 -3.56
CA SER A 222 -7.47 -8.00 -2.41
C SER A 222 -8.15 -9.15 -1.67
N ASP A 223 -7.35 -10.01 -1.06
CA ASP A 223 -7.84 -11.09 -0.20
C ASP A 223 -8.65 -10.54 0.99
N ARG A 224 -8.21 -9.42 1.56
CA ARG A 224 -8.93 -8.71 2.61
C ARG A 224 -10.32 -8.28 2.13
N GLN A 225 -10.42 -7.61 0.99
CA GLN A 225 -11.71 -7.11 0.54
C GLN A 225 -12.63 -8.25 0.09
N ILE A 226 -12.16 -9.13 -0.78
CA ILE A 226 -12.99 -10.18 -1.38
C ILE A 226 -13.35 -11.25 -0.35
N ILE A 227 -12.37 -11.76 0.40
CA ILE A 227 -12.58 -12.87 1.33
C ILE A 227 -13.06 -12.36 2.68
N ASN A 228 -12.35 -11.40 3.30
CA ASN A 228 -12.67 -11.02 4.68
C ASN A 228 -13.82 -10.00 4.79
N VAL A 229 -13.98 -9.08 3.85
CA VAL A 229 -15.04 -8.05 3.92
C VAL A 229 -16.30 -8.52 3.20
N GLN A 230 -16.18 -8.95 1.94
CA GLN A 230 -17.30 -9.38 1.12
C GLN A 230 -17.71 -10.85 1.37
N GLN A 231 -16.89 -11.62 2.11
CA GLN A 231 -17.19 -13.00 2.50
C GLN A 231 -17.38 -13.93 1.29
N HIS A 232 -16.71 -13.64 0.17
CA HIS A 232 -16.67 -14.54 -0.98
C HIS A 232 -15.77 -15.75 -0.70
N SER A 233 -16.00 -16.85 -1.42
CA SER A 233 -15.14 -18.03 -1.35
C SER A 233 -13.76 -17.76 -1.96
N VAL A 234 -12.78 -18.61 -1.60
CA VAL A 234 -11.46 -18.58 -2.24
C VAL A 234 -11.56 -18.86 -3.75
N ASP A 235 -12.49 -19.72 -4.17
CA ASP A 235 -12.72 -19.99 -5.60
C ASP A 235 -13.18 -18.71 -6.34
N SER A 236 -14.09 -17.94 -5.72
CA SER A 236 -14.53 -16.65 -6.27
C SER A 236 -13.41 -15.61 -6.28
N TYR A 237 -12.51 -15.64 -5.30
CA TYR A 237 -11.31 -14.79 -5.32
C TYR A 237 -10.42 -15.11 -6.53
N VAL A 238 -10.19 -16.40 -6.82
CA VAL A 238 -9.42 -16.82 -7.99
C VAL A 238 -10.08 -16.37 -9.29
N GLU A 239 -11.39 -16.59 -9.45
CA GLU A 239 -12.15 -16.19 -10.63
C GLU A 239 -12.08 -14.68 -10.87
N GLN A 240 -12.30 -13.87 -9.83
CA GLN A 240 -12.24 -12.41 -9.94
C GLN A 240 -10.85 -11.89 -10.36
N ILE A 241 -9.76 -12.48 -9.86
CA ILE A 241 -8.40 -12.12 -10.29
C ILE A 241 -8.16 -12.51 -11.75
N GLN A 242 -8.65 -13.68 -12.17
CA GLN A 242 -8.53 -14.14 -13.56
C GLN A 242 -9.33 -13.24 -14.52
N ASP A 243 -10.54 -12.86 -14.13
CA ASP A 243 -11.40 -11.98 -14.92
C ASP A 243 -10.79 -10.59 -15.09
N ALA A 244 -10.26 -10.01 -14.01
CA ALA A 244 -9.56 -8.72 -14.07
C ALA A 244 -8.35 -8.78 -15.02
N TRP A 245 -7.54 -9.84 -14.91
CA TRP A 245 -6.39 -10.02 -15.81
C TRP A 245 -6.85 -10.19 -17.28
N ASN A 246 -7.87 -11.02 -17.52
CA ASN A 246 -8.40 -11.27 -18.86
C ASN A 246 -8.93 -9.98 -19.50
N TRP A 247 -9.62 -9.14 -18.71
CA TRP A 247 -10.12 -7.84 -19.15
C TRP A 247 -8.97 -6.93 -19.58
N LEU A 248 -7.99 -6.69 -18.70
CA LEU A 248 -6.84 -5.84 -18.99
C LEU A 248 -6.02 -6.36 -20.18
N HIS A 249 -5.92 -7.67 -20.33
CA HIS A 249 -5.23 -8.29 -21.46
C HIS A 249 -5.95 -8.03 -22.79
N GLN A 250 -7.29 -8.04 -22.80
CA GLN A 250 -8.09 -7.72 -23.99
C GLN A 250 -8.08 -6.23 -24.32
N GLU A 251 -8.05 -5.37 -23.29
CA GLU A 251 -8.00 -3.91 -23.45
C GLU A 251 -6.66 -3.41 -24.02
N ALA A 252 -5.59 -4.20 -23.86
CA ALA A 252 -4.27 -3.90 -24.39
C ALA A 252 -4.10 -4.19 -25.90
N ASP A 253 -5.12 -4.71 -26.59
CA ASP A 253 -5.18 -4.89 -28.05
C ASP A 253 -5.74 -3.66 -28.78
#